data_AF-A0A6C0CQS0-F1
#
_entry.id   AF-A0A6C0CQS0-F1
#
_cell.length_a   1.000
_cell.length_b   1.000
_cell.length_c   1.000
_cell.angle_alpha   90.00
_cell.angle_beta   90.00
_cell.angle_gamma   90.00
#
_symmetry.space_group_name_H-M   'P 1'
#
loop_
_entity.id
_entity.type
_entity.pdbx_description
1 polymer ?
#
loop_
_entity_poly.entity_id
_entity_poly.type
_entity_poly.pdbx_seq_one_letter_code
_entity_poly.pdbx_strand_id
1 'polypeptide(L)'
;MNEYIKRAISYFLSLTIVTIVMIYVLNIPGYLTGADKLIDEYYYKNMISSFIFDIFLCAIYISIAMMVTSYLKIKDNAYELLAVMATCVFVSTCFMVLFKNGYKRGSFFSRWFEKVGFRAVIYDTILVSTIFVIMKIIYTKI
;
A
#
# COMPACT_ATOMS: atom_id res chain seq x y z
N MET A 1 18.29 -20.37 1.80
CA MET A 1 18.10 -19.07 2.49
C MET A 1 16.96 -19.21 3.48
N ASN A 2 17.05 -18.60 4.66
CA ASN A 2 15.98 -18.65 5.68
C ASN A 2 14.65 -18.10 5.11
N GLU A 3 13.52 -18.76 5.39
CA GLU A 3 12.19 -18.37 4.91
C GLU A 3 11.81 -16.94 5.26
N TYR A 4 12.17 -16.48 6.46
CA TYR A 4 11.93 -15.10 6.87
C TYR A 4 12.72 -14.10 6.01
N ILE A 5 13.96 -14.45 5.66
CA ILE A 5 14.83 -13.64 4.81
C ILE A 5 14.27 -13.60 3.38
N LYS A 6 13.81 -14.73 2.85
CA LYS A 6 13.17 -14.79 1.52
C LYS A 6 11.95 -13.88 1.45
N ARG A 7 11.08 -13.90 2.46
CA ARG A 7 9.90 -13.03 2.53
C ARG A 7 10.28 -11.56 2.63
N ALA A 8 11.24 -11.22 3.50
CA ALA A 8 11.69 -9.84 3.67
C ALA A 8 12.30 -9.27 2.38
N ILE A 9 13.15 -10.04 1.69
CA ILE A 9 13.74 -9.64 0.41
C ILE A 9 12.66 -9.47 -0.67
N SER A 10 11.73 -10.44 -0.78
CA SER A 10 10.65 -10.40 -1.77
C SER A 10 9.73 -9.19 -1.55
N TYR A 11 9.40 -8.89 -0.29
CA TYR A 11 8.62 -7.72 0.08
C TYR A 11 9.36 -6.42 -0.27
N PHE A 12 10.62 -6.28 0.15
CA PHE A 12 11.38 -5.06 -0.10
C PHE A 12 11.60 -4.80 -1.60
N LEU A 13 11.92 -5.85 -2.37
CA LEU A 13 12.08 -5.74 -3.82
C LEU A 13 10.75 -5.40 -4.51
N SER A 14 9.65 -6.06 -4.14
CA SER A 14 8.34 -5.78 -4.73
C SER A 14 7.89 -4.36 -4.42
N LEU A 15 8.02 -3.88 -3.19
CA LEU A 15 7.73 -2.50 -2.82
C LEU A 15 8.57 -1.53 -3.67
N THR A 16 9.87 -1.76 -3.79
CA THR A 16 10.76 -0.88 -4.57
C THR A 16 10.37 -0.83 -6.04
N ILE A 17 10.17 -2.00 -6.67
CA ILE A 17 9.78 -2.12 -8.08
C ILE A 17 8.44 -1.44 -8.33
N VAL A 18 7.45 -1.74 -7.51
CA VAL A 18 6.09 -1.19 -7.67
C VAL A 18 6.09 0.32 -7.45
N THR A 19 6.79 0.82 -6.44
CA THR A 19 6.93 2.25 -6.21
C THR A 19 7.57 2.95 -7.41
N ILE A 20 8.67 2.40 -7.94
CA ILE A 20 9.33 2.98 -9.12
C ILE A 20 8.38 3.01 -10.32
N VAL A 21 7.77 1.87 -10.63
CA VAL A 21 6.93 1.75 -11.83
C VAL A 21 5.64 2.55 -11.70
N MET A 22 4.88 2.36 -10.62
CA MET A 22 3.56 2.99 -10.50
C MET A 22 3.63 4.49 -10.20
N ILE A 23 4.61 4.93 -9.41
CA ILE A 23 4.66 6.33 -8.94
C ILE A 23 5.57 7.15 -9.85
N TYR A 24 6.84 6.75 -10.02
CA TYR A 24 7.81 7.59 -10.74
C TYR A 24 7.75 7.44 -12.26
N VAL A 25 7.41 6.26 -12.79
CA VAL A 25 7.29 6.05 -14.24
C VAL A 25 5.88 6.37 -14.74
N LEU A 26 4.86 5.80 -14.08
CA LEU A 26 3.47 5.88 -14.57
C LEU A 26 2.64 7.01 -13.96
N ASN A 27 3.08 7.63 -12.85
CA ASN A 27 2.31 8.63 -12.10
C ASN A 27 0.84 8.23 -11.84
N ILE A 28 0.61 6.95 -11.52
CA ILE A 28 -0.73 6.42 -11.19
C ILE A 28 -1.42 7.22 -10.08
N PRO A 29 -0.78 7.63 -8.97
CA PRO A 29 -1.46 8.45 -7.98
C PRO A 29 -1.98 9.78 -8.56
N GLY A 30 -1.24 10.41 -9.48
CA GLY A 30 -1.64 11.66 -10.14
C GLY A 30 -2.92 11.48 -10.94
N TYR A 31 -2.93 10.46 -11.81
CA TYR A 31 -4.10 10.14 -12.65
C TYR A 31 -5.35 9.75 -11.85
N LEU A 32 -5.19 9.03 -10.73
CA LEU A 32 -6.34 8.59 -9.93
C LEU A 32 -6.89 9.70 -9.03
N THR A 33 -6.02 10.53 -8.45
CA THR A 33 -6.41 11.44 -7.36
C THR A 33 -6.56 12.89 -7.80
N GLY A 34 -5.83 13.32 -8.84
CA GLY A 34 -5.75 14.73 -9.24
C GLY A 34 -5.14 15.65 -8.17
N ALA A 35 -4.40 15.08 -7.21
CA ALA A 35 -3.82 15.79 -6.07
C ALA A 35 -2.30 16.00 -6.22
N ASP A 36 -1.87 16.47 -7.40
CA ASP A 36 -0.46 16.53 -7.80
C ASP A 36 0.44 17.23 -6.79
N LYS A 37 -0.03 18.30 -6.13
CA LYS A 37 0.74 19.01 -5.09
C LYS A 37 1.04 18.15 -3.86
N LEU A 38 0.08 17.30 -3.45
CA LEU A 38 0.26 16.40 -2.31
C LEU A 38 1.15 15.21 -2.70
N ILE A 39 1.03 14.74 -3.94
CA ILE A 39 1.89 13.68 -4.48
C ILE A 39 3.33 14.19 -4.57
N ASP A 40 3.54 15.41 -5.07
CA ASP A 40 4.85 16.08 -5.08
C ASP A 40 5.43 16.20 -3.67
N GLU A 41 4.63 16.64 -2.70
CA GLU A 41 5.05 16.72 -1.31
C GLU A 41 5.47 15.34 -0.75
N TYR A 42 4.70 14.30 -1.01
CA TYR A 42 4.91 12.98 -0.43
C TYR A 42 6.04 12.22 -1.12
N TYR A 43 5.98 12.06 -2.43
CA TYR A 43 6.87 11.18 -3.18
C TYR A 43 8.13 11.88 -3.70
N TYR A 44 8.13 13.19 -3.89
CA TYR A 44 9.26 13.90 -4.48
C TYR A 44 10.03 14.72 -3.44
N LYS A 45 9.34 15.58 -2.67
CA LYS A 45 9.99 16.40 -1.63
C LYS A 45 10.40 15.60 -0.41
N ASN A 46 9.51 14.72 0.06
CA ASN A 46 9.74 13.89 1.25
C ASN A 46 10.04 12.42 0.92
N MET A 47 10.59 12.16 -0.27
CA MET A 47 10.79 10.83 -0.85
C MET A 47 11.29 9.78 0.16
N ILE A 48 12.38 10.07 0.88
CA ILE A 48 13.00 9.12 1.81
C ILE A 48 12.08 8.81 2.99
N SER A 49 11.53 9.85 3.64
CA SER A 49 10.64 9.68 4.79
C SER A 49 9.36 8.95 4.40
N SER A 50 8.78 9.30 3.25
CA SER A 50 7.57 8.67 2.72
C SER A 50 7.81 7.23 2.31
N PHE A 51 8.95 6.92 1.68
CA PHE A 51 9.30 5.54 1.36
C PHE A 51 9.48 4.69 2.61
N ILE A 52 10.13 5.22 3.66
CA ILE A 52 10.22 4.53 4.96
C ILE A 52 8.82 4.30 5.54
N PHE A 53 7.93 5.29 5.45
CA PHE A 53 6.55 5.13 5.90
C PHE A 53 5.81 4.04 5.12
N ASP A 54 5.97 4.01 3.79
CA ASP A 54 5.35 3.01 2.92
C ASP A 54 5.86 1.59 3.23
N ILE A 55 7.15 1.43 3.61
CA ILE A 55 7.70 0.15 4.10
C ILE A 55 6.89 -0.37 5.29
N PHE A 56 6.55 0.48 6.26
CA PHE A 56 5.79 0.03 7.42
C PHE A 56 4.31 -0.15 7.09
N LEU A 57 3.72 0.80 6.36
CA LEU A 57 2.30 0.81 6.06
C LEU A 57 1.90 -0.40 5.20
N CYS A 58 2.62 -0.66 4.11
CA CYS A 58 2.36 -1.81 3.23
C CYS A 58 2.59 -3.15 3.94
N ALA A 59 3.60 -3.23 4.82
CA ALA A 59 3.85 -4.42 5.62
C ALA A 59 2.70 -4.70 6.58
N ILE A 60 2.11 -3.67 7.20
CA ILE A 60 0.92 -3.82 8.06
C ILE A 60 -0.27 -4.32 7.24
N TYR A 61 -0.57 -3.71 6.08
CA TYR A 61 -1.68 -4.18 5.23
C TYR A 61 -1.53 -5.64 4.84
N ILE A 62 -0.36 -6.04 4.34
CA ILE A 62 -0.09 -7.41 3.90
C ILE A 62 -0.11 -8.38 5.09
N SER A 63 0.43 -7.99 6.25
CA SER A 63 0.44 -8.85 7.45
C SER A 63 -0.97 -9.13 7.97
N ILE A 64 -1.83 -8.11 8.02
CA ILE A 64 -3.23 -8.29 8.41
C ILE A 64 -3.93 -9.21 7.40
N ALA A 65 -3.73 -8.99 6.10
CA ALA A 65 -4.32 -9.81 5.06
C ALA A 65 -3.88 -11.28 5.18
N MET A 66 -2.58 -11.53 5.41
CA MET A 66 -2.05 -12.88 5.62
C MET A 66 -2.61 -13.55 6.89
N MET A 67 -2.84 -12.78 7.96
CA MET A 67 -3.49 -13.29 9.16
C MET A 67 -4.94 -13.73 8.85
N VAL A 68 -5.67 -12.92 8.09
CA VAL A 68 -7.04 -13.23 7.66
C VAL A 68 -7.07 -14.46 6.76
N THR A 69 -6.19 -14.56 5.76
CA THR A 69 -6.16 -15.72 4.86
C THR A 69 -5.78 -16.99 5.60
N SER A 70 -4.82 -16.92 6.52
CA SER A 70 -4.44 -18.06 7.37
C SER A 70 -5.58 -18.51 8.29
N TYR A 71 -6.30 -17.57 8.89
CA TYR A 71 -7.44 -17.88 9.77
C TYR A 71 -8.58 -18.55 9.01
N LEU A 72 -8.88 -18.06 7.81
CA LEU A 72 -9.92 -18.59 6.92
C LEU A 72 -9.46 -19.83 6.13
N LYS A 73 -8.20 -20.27 6.30
CA LYS A 73 -7.59 -21.41 5.58
C LYS A 73 -7.69 -21.29 4.06
N ILE A 74 -7.59 -20.07 3.53
CA ILE A 74 -7.59 -19.81 2.09
C ILE A 74 -6.27 -20.30 1.51
N LYS A 75 -6.34 -21.13 0.46
CA LYS A 75 -5.16 -21.67 -0.24
C LYS A 75 -5.03 -21.19 -1.69
N ASP A 76 -6.10 -20.62 -2.23
CA ASP A 76 -6.16 -20.20 -3.62
C ASP A 76 -5.65 -18.77 -3.78
N ASN A 77 -4.82 -18.56 -4.80
CA ASN A 77 -4.13 -17.29 -5.04
C ASN A 77 -5.09 -16.12 -5.31
N ALA A 78 -6.23 -16.37 -5.97
CA ALA A 78 -7.20 -15.33 -6.27
C ALA A 78 -7.94 -14.91 -5.00
N TYR A 79 -8.33 -15.87 -4.16
CA TYR A 79 -8.96 -15.56 -2.87
C TYR A 79 -8.00 -14.89 -1.88
N GLU A 80 -6.70 -15.21 -1.92
CA GLU A 80 -5.69 -14.47 -1.15
C GLU A 80 -5.59 -13.01 -1.61
N LEU A 81 -5.57 -12.77 -2.92
CA LEU A 81 -5.56 -11.42 -3.48
C LEU A 81 -6.81 -10.64 -3.09
N LEU A 82 -7.99 -11.26 -3.16
CA LEU A 82 -9.25 -10.67 -2.72
C LEU A 82 -9.22 -10.32 -1.23
N ALA A 83 -8.64 -11.18 -0.38
CA ALA A 83 -8.47 -10.90 1.04
C ALA A 83 -7.53 -9.69 1.25
N VAL A 84 -6.42 -9.59 0.52
CA VAL A 84 -5.52 -8.42 0.56
C VAL A 84 -6.25 -7.15 0.17
N MET A 85 -7.01 -7.18 -0.94
CA MET A 85 -7.80 -6.03 -1.39
C MET A 85 -8.85 -5.63 -0.35
N ALA A 86 -9.59 -6.58 0.20
CA ALA A 86 -10.61 -6.32 1.23
C ALA A 86 -9.99 -5.75 2.51
N THR A 87 -8.86 -6.30 2.98
CA THR A 87 -8.12 -5.77 4.12
C THR A 87 -7.65 -4.34 3.87
N CYS A 88 -7.10 -4.06 2.68
CA CYS A 88 -6.65 -2.72 2.34
C CYS A 88 -7.81 -1.73 2.31
N VAL A 89 -8.92 -2.07 1.63
CA VAL A 89 -10.13 -1.23 1.62
C VAL A 89 -10.62 -0.94 3.04
N PHE A 90 -10.69 -1.95 3.90
CA PHE A 90 -11.14 -1.79 5.28
C PHE A 90 -10.22 -0.86 6.07
N VAL A 91 -8.91 -1.16 6.09
CA VAL A 91 -7.94 -0.40 6.89
C VAL A 91 -7.76 1.02 6.36
N SER A 92 -7.66 1.23 5.04
CA SER A 92 -7.59 2.58 4.44
C SER A 92 -8.88 3.37 4.65
N THR A 93 -10.05 2.72 4.67
CA THR A 93 -11.31 3.41 5.01
C THR A 93 -11.32 3.85 6.48
N CYS A 94 -10.85 3.02 7.40
CA CYS A 94 -10.69 3.40 8.80
C CYS A 94 -9.76 4.63 8.94
N PHE A 95 -8.60 4.63 8.26
CA PHE A 95 -7.72 5.80 8.24
C PHE A 95 -8.41 7.02 7.65
N MET A 96 -9.09 6.89 6.51
CA MET A 96 -9.82 7.98 5.89
C MET A 96 -10.84 8.60 6.85
N VAL A 97 -11.67 7.80 7.51
CA VAL A 97 -12.66 8.30 8.47
C VAL A 97 -11.99 8.99 9.66
N LEU A 98 -10.95 8.38 10.24
CA LEU A 98 -10.23 8.95 11.38
C LEU A 98 -9.59 10.31 11.06
N PHE A 99 -8.88 10.41 9.94
CA PHE A 99 -8.18 11.63 9.54
C PHE A 99 -9.16 12.71 9.06
N LYS A 100 -10.24 12.36 8.36
CA LYS A 100 -11.29 13.33 7.98
C LYS A 100 -12.05 13.89 9.19
N ASN A 101 -12.17 13.12 10.28
CA ASN A 101 -12.79 13.60 11.51
C ASN A 101 -11.87 14.47 12.39
N GLY A 102 -10.70 14.86 11.87
CA GLY A 102 -9.81 15.82 12.52
C GLY A 102 -8.71 15.20 13.40
N TYR A 103 -8.44 13.90 13.27
CA TYR A 103 -7.24 13.31 13.87
C TYR A 103 -5.99 13.92 13.23
N LYS A 104 -5.09 14.50 14.05
CA LYS A 104 -3.88 15.22 13.60
C LYS A 104 -4.15 16.21 12.46
N ARG A 105 -5.04 17.19 12.71
CA ARG A 105 -5.33 18.28 11.77
C ARG A 105 -4.05 18.91 11.22
N GLY A 106 -3.99 19.09 9.91
CA GLY A 106 -2.85 19.67 9.20
C GLY A 106 -1.74 18.70 8.84
N SER A 107 -1.77 17.45 9.33
CA SER A 107 -0.87 16.39 8.86
C SER A 107 -1.09 16.08 7.37
N PHE A 108 -0.08 15.48 6.73
CA PHE A 108 -0.20 15.02 5.34
C PHE A 108 -1.45 14.15 5.13
N PHE A 109 -1.68 13.15 5.99
CA PHE A 109 -2.82 12.24 5.88
C PHE A 109 -4.17 12.93 6.06
N SER A 110 -4.28 13.91 6.98
CA SER A 110 -5.49 14.73 7.10
C SER A 110 -5.77 15.50 5.80
N ARG A 111 -4.76 16.19 5.25
CA ARG A 111 -4.91 16.90 3.96
C ARG A 111 -5.18 15.96 2.79
N TRP A 112 -4.55 14.80 2.78
CA TRP A 112 -4.70 13.74 1.78
C TRP A 112 -6.13 13.21 1.75
N PHE A 113 -6.65 12.73 2.88
CA PHE A 113 -8.00 12.18 2.93
C PHE A 113 -9.10 13.23 2.83
N GLU A 114 -8.84 14.48 3.24
CA GLU A 114 -9.75 15.61 2.99
C GLU A 114 -9.83 15.93 1.49
N LYS A 115 -8.69 15.97 0.78
CA LYS A 115 -8.64 16.34 -0.64
C LYS A 115 -9.07 15.21 -1.57
N VAL A 116 -8.61 13.99 -1.31
CA VAL A 116 -8.73 12.84 -2.21
C VAL A 116 -9.91 11.94 -1.83
N GLY A 117 -10.22 11.82 -0.53
CA GLY A 117 -11.31 10.99 -0.03
C GLY A 117 -11.15 9.51 -0.43
N PHE A 118 -12.24 8.90 -0.89
CA PHE A 118 -12.27 7.45 -1.19
C PHE A 118 -11.38 7.05 -2.38
N ARG A 119 -11.00 8.00 -3.24
CA ARG A 119 -10.02 7.72 -4.31
C ARG A 119 -8.65 7.33 -3.75
N ALA A 120 -8.31 7.76 -2.54
CA ALA A 120 -7.10 7.35 -1.83
C ALA A 120 -7.18 5.86 -1.44
N VAL A 121 -8.34 5.42 -0.97
CA VAL A 121 -8.59 4.00 -0.64
C VAL A 121 -8.43 3.11 -1.86
N ILE A 122 -8.96 3.54 -3.01
CA ILE A 122 -8.81 2.83 -4.29
C ILE A 122 -7.34 2.77 -4.69
N TYR A 123 -6.62 3.89 -4.62
CA TYR A 123 -5.20 3.94 -4.91
C TYR A 123 -4.39 2.98 -4.02
N ASP A 124 -4.58 3.04 -2.70
CA ASP A 124 -3.92 2.15 -1.74
C ASP A 124 -4.20 0.68 -2.08
N THR A 125 -5.44 0.36 -2.44
CA THR A 125 -5.84 -1.00 -2.81
C THR A 125 -5.09 -1.50 -4.05
N ILE A 126 -4.97 -0.66 -5.09
CA ILE A 126 -4.21 -1.00 -6.30
C ILE A 126 -2.72 -1.15 -5.97
N LEU A 127 -2.16 -0.22 -5.20
CA LEU A 127 -0.75 -0.24 -4.81
C LEU A 127 -0.40 -1.52 -4.03
N VAL A 128 -1.11 -1.79 -2.94
CA VAL A 128 -0.85 -2.92 -2.04
C VAL A 128 -1.11 -4.26 -2.73
N SER A 129 -2.17 -4.36 -3.53
CA SER A 129 -2.45 -5.59 -4.29
C SER A 129 -1.37 -5.87 -5.33
N THR A 130 -0.87 -4.83 -6.01
CA THR A 130 0.24 -4.96 -6.97
C THR A 130 1.53 -5.37 -6.25
N ILE A 131 1.87 -4.75 -5.11
CA ILE A 131 3.00 -5.17 -4.28
C ILE A 131 2.88 -6.64 -3.90
N PHE A 132 1.71 -7.08 -3.44
CA PHE A 132 1.48 -8.47 -3.05
C PHE A 132 1.68 -9.46 -4.21
N VAL A 133 1.15 -9.15 -5.41
CA VAL A 133 1.32 -10.00 -6.60
C VAL A 133 2.79 -10.10 -6.99
N ILE A 134 3.49 -8.96 -7.08
CA ILE A 134 4.92 -8.94 -7.42
C ILE A 134 5.75 -9.64 -6.34
N MET A 135 5.41 -9.47 -5.07
CA MET A 135 6.04 -10.17 -3.94
C MET A 135 5.96 -11.69 -4.11
N LYS A 136 4.77 -12.22 -4.45
CA LYS A 136 4.60 -13.66 -4.68
C LYS A 136 5.41 -14.15 -5.88
N ILE A 137 5.42 -13.40 -6.98
CA ILE A 137 6.22 -13.74 -8.17
C ILE A 137 7.71 -13.82 -7.78
N ILE A 138 8.24 -12.79 -7.11
CA ILE A 138 9.65 -12.76 -6.68
C ILE A 138 9.94 -13.92 -5.72
N TYR A 139 9.07 -14.14 -4.73
CA TYR A 139 9.26 -15.20 -3.74
C TYR A 139 9.31 -16.60 -4.37
N THR A 140 8.52 -16.87 -5.43
CA THR A 140 8.59 -18.16 -6.14
C THR A 140 9.88 -18.38 -6.94
N LYS A 141 10.66 -17.31 -7.18
CA LYS A 141 11.90 -17.34 -7.98
C LYS A 141 13.18 -17.38 -7.13
N ILE A 142 13.08 -17.21 -5.82
CA ILE A 142 14.21 -17.13 -4.86
C ILE A 142 14.12 -18.25 -3.83
#